data_AF-A0A9D2EXE0-F1
#
_entry.id   AF-A0A9D2EXE0-F1
#
_cell.length_a   1.000
_cell.length_b   1.000
_cell.length_c   1.000
_cell.angle_alpha   90.00
_cell.angle_beta   90.00
_cell.angle_gamma   90.00
#
_symmetry.space_group_name_H-M   'P 1'
#
loop_
_entity.id
_entity.type
_entity.pdbx_description
1 polymer ?
#
loop_
_entity_poly.entity_id
_entity_poly.type
_entity_poly.pdbx_seq_one_letter_code
_entity_poly.pdbx_strand_id
1 'polypeptide(L)'
;MCLLLLALLAALICRLVRLWELENMDVRGMFGKIRKAVRFAGFPEQYGDSEERWILHLPEIIPGLTDSQARSFLRILQEASFGKGPVGKEREEEARGIYRQIAEALYRRLPFWKKPVFKYVKTFL
;
A
#
# COMPACT_ATOMS: atom_id res chain seq x y z
N MET A 1 -11.73 -26.57 -21.41
CA MET A 1 -11.17 -25.32 -21.98
C MET A 1 -11.89 -24.05 -21.50
N CYS A 2 -13.23 -24.03 -21.36
CA CYS A 2 -13.96 -22.81 -20.93
C CYS A 2 -13.59 -22.27 -19.53
N LEU A 3 -13.28 -23.14 -18.56
CA LEU A 3 -12.91 -22.72 -17.20
C LEU A 3 -11.55 -21.99 -17.15
N LEU A 4 -10.58 -22.38 -17.99
CA LEU A 4 -9.28 -21.72 -18.07
C LEU A 4 -9.40 -20.34 -18.72
N LEU A 5 -10.23 -20.22 -19.75
CA LEU A 5 -10.53 -18.92 -20.39
C LEU A 5 -11.23 -17.97 -19.42
N LEU A 6 -12.22 -18.45 -18.66
CA LEU A 6 -12.90 -17.63 -17.64
C LEU A 6 -11.95 -17.20 -16.53
N ALA A 7 -11.06 -18.08 -16.06
CA ALA A 7 -10.06 -17.74 -15.05
C ALA A 7 -9.05 -16.68 -15.54
N LEU A 8 -8.61 -16.77 -16.81
CA LEU A 8 -7.73 -15.77 -17.43
C LEU A 8 -8.42 -14.42 -17.59
N LEU A 9 -9.68 -14.41 -18.02
CA LEU A 9 -10.46 -13.19 -18.25
C LEU A 9 -10.77 -12.49 -16.91
N ALA A 10 -11.13 -13.26 -15.87
CA ALA A 10 -11.25 -12.75 -14.51
C ALA A 10 -9.93 -12.19 -13.98
N ALA A 11 -8.80 -12.86 -14.24
CA ALA A 11 -7.48 -12.35 -13.85
C ALA A 11 -7.12 -11.03 -14.55
N LEU A 12 -7.48 -10.87 -15.83
CA LEU A 12 -7.27 -9.64 -16.59
C LEU A 12 -8.15 -8.49 -16.10
N ILE A 13 -9.44 -8.73 -15.87
CA ILE A 13 -10.36 -7.72 -15.32
C ILE A 13 -9.88 -7.28 -13.94
N CYS A 14 -9.52 -8.23 -13.07
CA CYS A 14 -8.94 -7.93 -11.76
C CYS A 14 -7.66 -7.08 -11.86
N ARG A 15 -6.82 -7.32 -12.88
CA ARG A 15 -5.62 -6.52 -13.12
C ARG A 15 -5.97 -5.10 -13.53
N LEU A 16 -6.94 -4.92 -14.43
CA LEU A 16 -7.37 -3.61 -14.90
C LEU A 16 -8.01 -2.77 -13.78
N VAL A 17 -8.91 -3.38 -13.00
CA VAL A 17 -9.52 -2.73 -11.84
C VAL A 17 -8.46 -2.31 -10.83
N ARG A 18 -7.40 -3.11 -10.63
CA ARG A 18 -6.30 -2.73 -9.72
C ARG A 18 -5.44 -1.59 -10.22
N LEU A 19 -5.08 -1.60 -11.50
CA LEU A 19 -4.31 -0.50 -12.07
C LEU A 19 -5.11 0.79 -11.96
N TRP A 20 -6.41 0.72 -12.23
CA TRP A 20 -7.32 1.85 -12.06
C TRP A 20 -7.44 2.28 -10.58
N GLU A 21 -7.60 1.35 -9.63
CA GLU A 21 -7.62 1.67 -8.21
C GLU A 21 -6.32 2.33 -7.75
N LEU A 22 -5.15 1.86 -8.21
CA LEU A 22 -3.84 2.39 -7.81
C LEU A 22 -3.53 3.75 -8.45
N GLU A 23 -3.97 3.97 -9.69
CA GLU A 23 -3.83 5.25 -10.39
C GLU A 23 -4.73 6.33 -9.78
N ASN A 24 -5.95 5.96 -9.38
CA ASN A 24 -6.92 6.90 -8.80
C ASN A 24 -6.87 6.96 -7.26
N MET A 25 -5.97 6.22 -6.60
CA MET A 25 -5.82 6.27 -5.15
C MET A 25 -5.14 7.55 -4.72
N ASP A 26 -5.81 8.31 -3.86
CA ASP A 26 -5.20 9.42 -3.15
C ASP A 26 -4.25 8.92 -2.05
N VAL A 27 -3.43 9.83 -1.52
CA VAL A 27 -2.43 9.53 -0.48
C VAL A 27 -3.07 8.94 0.79
N ARG A 28 -4.27 9.42 1.14
CA ARG A 28 -5.03 8.92 2.30
C ARG A 28 -5.47 7.47 2.10
N GLY A 29 -5.96 7.13 0.91
CA GLY A 29 -6.28 5.77 0.50
C GLY A 29 -5.06 4.85 0.54
N MET A 30 -3.91 5.32 0.07
CA MET A 30 -2.64 4.58 0.15
C MET A 30 -2.25 4.28 1.58
N PHE A 31 -2.30 5.26 2.49
CA PHE A 31 -2.05 5.06 3.92
C PHE A 31 -3.00 4.03 4.53
N GLY A 32 -4.30 4.13 4.24
CA GLY A 32 -5.30 3.16 4.69
C GLY A 32 -5.02 1.73 4.20
N LYS A 33 -4.56 1.56 2.97
CA LYS A 33 -4.15 0.24 2.44
C LYS A 33 -2.85 -0.24 3.09
N ILE A 34 -1.87 0.62 3.34
CA ILE A 34 -0.63 0.26 4.05
C ILE A 34 -0.95 -0.28 5.45
N ARG A 35 -1.79 0.40 6.24
CA ARG A 35 -2.23 -0.11 7.56
C ARG A 35 -2.86 -1.49 7.46
N LYS A 36 -3.79 -1.68 6.52
CA LYS A 36 -4.44 -2.97 6.28
C LYS A 36 -3.43 -4.06 5.88
N ALA A 37 -2.44 -3.73 5.06
CA ALA A 37 -1.41 -4.65 4.59
C ALA A 37 -0.46 -5.08 5.71
N VAL A 38 0.02 -4.12 6.51
CA VAL A 38 0.89 -4.36 7.68
C VAL A 38 0.19 -5.25 8.70
N ARG A 39 -1.08 -4.95 9.03
CA ARG A 39 -1.91 -5.78 9.91
C ARG A 39 -2.12 -7.19 9.35
N PHE A 40 -2.38 -7.31 8.04
CA PHE A 40 -2.56 -8.63 7.40
C PHE A 40 -1.27 -9.47 7.42
N ALA A 41 -0.11 -8.82 7.31
CA ALA A 41 1.20 -9.45 7.44
C ALA A 41 1.51 -9.90 8.88
N GLY A 42 0.68 -9.53 9.85
CA GLY A 42 0.79 -9.98 11.24
C GLY A 42 1.67 -9.09 12.11
N PHE A 43 2.04 -7.90 11.63
CA PHE A 43 2.72 -6.92 12.47
C PHE A 43 1.70 -6.31 13.45
N PRO A 44 2.04 -6.23 14.75
CA PRO A 44 1.16 -5.63 15.73
C PRO A 44 0.95 -4.15 15.38
N GLU A 45 -0.32 -3.77 15.27
CA GLU A 45 -0.69 -2.37 15.30
C GLU A 45 -0.49 -1.92 16.75
N GLN A 46 0.47 -1.03 17.01
CA GLN A 46 0.59 -0.41 18.32
C GLN A 46 -0.63 0.50 18.49
N TYR A 47 -1.72 -0.10 18.99
CA TYR A 47 -2.99 0.56 19.20
C TYR A 47 -2.79 1.72 20.17
N GLY A 48 -2.95 2.96 19.67
CA GLY A 48 -2.82 4.19 20.47
C GLY A 48 -1.72 5.14 19.99
N ASP A 49 -0.83 4.70 19.09
CA ASP A 49 0.13 5.61 18.49
C ASP A 49 -0.52 6.55 17.48
N SER A 50 -0.04 7.80 17.44
CA SER A 50 -0.44 8.76 16.40
C SER A 50 -0.04 8.23 15.02
N GLU A 51 -0.75 8.67 13.97
CA GLU A 51 -0.40 8.31 12.58
C GLU A 51 1.06 8.61 12.26
N GLU A 52 1.57 9.73 12.78
CA GLU A 52 2.98 10.10 12.71
C GLU A 52 3.89 9.04 13.31
N ARG A 53 3.66 8.66 14.57
CA ARG A 53 4.52 7.67 15.23
C ARG A 53 4.47 6.33 14.50
N TRP A 54 3.28 5.91 14.09
CA TRP A 54 3.09 4.67 13.35
C TRP A 54 3.87 4.65 12.03
N ILE A 55 3.83 5.74 11.25
CA ILE A 55 4.57 5.85 9.99
C ILE A 55 6.08 5.83 10.24
N LEU A 56 6.55 6.54 11.28
CA LEU A 56 7.97 6.61 11.60
C LEU A 56 8.57 5.30 12.11
N HIS A 57 7.75 4.36 12.61
CA HIS A 57 8.20 3.01 12.98
C HIS A 57 8.20 2.01 11.81
N LEU A 58 7.64 2.35 10.64
CA LEU A 58 7.62 1.43 9.49
C LEU A 58 9.02 0.95 9.05
N PRO A 59 10.09 1.77 9.03
CA PRO A 59 11.43 1.33 8.66
C PRO A 59 11.98 0.18 9.51
N GLU A 60 11.57 0.09 10.78
CA GLU A 60 11.99 -0.98 11.69
C GLU A 60 11.42 -2.35 11.28
N ILE A 61 10.24 -2.36 10.66
CA ILE A 61 9.51 -3.58 10.31
C ILE A 61 9.55 -3.91 8.81
N ILE A 62 9.74 -2.91 7.94
CA ILE A 62 9.71 -3.04 6.48
C ILE A 62 11.14 -2.99 5.91
N PRO A 63 11.70 -4.12 5.43
CA PRO A 63 13.02 -4.14 4.83
C PRO A 63 13.13 -3.20 3.64
N GLY A 64 14.21 -2.42 3.62
CA GLY A 64 14.52 -1.50 2.52
C GLY A 64 13.79 -0.16 2.58
N LEU A 65 12.78 0.01 3.43
CA LEU A 65 12.20 1.32 3.68
C LEU A 65 13.15 2.12 4.59
N THR A 66 13.48 3.34 4.18
CA THR A 66 14.36 4.23 4.95
C THR A 66 13.55 5.22 5.79
N ASP A 67 14.15 5.75 6.86
CA ASP A 67 13.56 6.82 7.67
C ASP A 67 13.21 8.06 6.84
N SER A 68 14.06 8.39 5.86
CA SER A 68 13.81 9.51 4.94
C SER A 68 12.54 9.30 4.12
N GLN A 69 12.31 8.09 3.62
CA GLN A 69 11.10 7.75 2.89
C GLN A 69 9.87 7.78 3.79
N ALA A 70 9.95 7.22 5.00
CA ALA A 70 8.85 7.29 5.97
C ALA A 70 8.48 8.74 6.32
N ARG A 71 9.47 9.60 6.57
CA ARG A 71 9.26 11.04 6.82
C ARG A 71 8.69 11.77 5.62
N SER A 72 9.14 11.43 4.40
CA SER A 72 8.58 12.03 3.19
C SER A 72 7.12 11.64 3.01
N PHE A 73 6.80 10.35 3.16
CA PHE A 73 5.42 9.86 3.11
C PHE A 73 4.52 10.54 4.14
N LEU A 74 4.98 10.68 5.39
CA LEU A 74 4.25 11.41 6.42
C LEU A 74 3.97 12.87 6.03
N ARG A 75 4.96 13.57 5.47
CA ARG A 75 4.79 14.96 5.03
C ARG A 75 3.75 15.08 3.91
N ILE A 76 3.81 14.17 2.94
CA ILE A 76 2.85 14.11 1.83
C ILE A 76 1.44 13.81 2.36
N LEU A 77 1.33 12.90 3.35
CA LEU A 77 0.05 12.59 4.00
C LEU A 77 -0.49 13.79 4.78
N GLN A 78 0.34 14.50 5.53
CA GLN A 78 -0.06 15.71 6.25
C GLN A 78 -0.52 16.82 5.29
N GLU A 79 0.17 17.00 4.16
CA GLU A 79 -0.24 17.90 3.09
C GLU A 79 -1.59 17.47 2.49
N ALA A 80 -1.78 16.17 2.23
CA ALA A 80 -3.05 15.64 1.76
C ALA A 80 -4.18 15.83 2.79
N SER A 81 -3.88 15.78 4.09
CA SER A 81 -4.85 15.85 5.18
C SER A 81 -5.24 17.28 5.57
N PHE A 82 -4.26 18.20 5.60
CA PHE A 82 -4.42 19.56 6.16
C PHE A 82 -4.08 20.67 5.16
N GLY A 83 -3.59 20.35 3.96
CA GLY A 83 -3.29 21.31 2.91
C GLY A 83 -4.53 22.01 2.36
N LYS A 84 -4.31 23.18 1.74
CA LYS A 84 -5.39 24.00 1.15
C LYS A 84 -5.83 23.53 -0.25
N GLY A 85 -5.36 22.37 -0.72
CA GLY A 85 -5.63 21.86 -2.07
C GLY A 85 -5.12 20.43 -2.27
N PRO A 86 -5.36 19.84 -3.45
CA PRO A 86 -4.88 18.50 -3.78
C PRO A 86 -3.35 18.46 -3.80
N VAL A 87 -2.80 17.30 -3.44
CA VAL A 87 -1.36 17.06 -3.51
C VAL A 87 -0.92 17.09 -4.99
N GLY A 88 0.23 17.71 -5.26
CA GLY A 88 0.78 17.74 -6.61
C GLY A 88 1.12 16.34 -7.13
N LYS A 89 0.93 16.11 -8.44
CA LYS A 89 1.16 14.78 -9.07
C LYS A 89 2.52 14.16 -8.76
N GLU A 90 3.58 14.96 -8.70
CA GLU A 90 4.93 14.49 -8.36
C GLU A 90 4.99 13.86 -6.96
N ARG A 91 4.37 14.52 -5.97
CA ARG A 91 4.30 14.01 -4.60
C ARG A 91 3.37 12.81 -4.46
N GLU A 92 2.29 12.76 -5.24
CA GLU A 92 1.46 11.56 -5.30
C GLU A 92 2.22 10.37 -5.87
N GLU A 93 3.03 10.57 -6.91
CA GLU A 93 3.86 9.49 -7.47
C GLU A 93 4.96 9.06 -6.50
N GLU A 94 5.55 9.99 -5.75
CA GLU A 94 6.48 9.67 -4.66
C GLU A 94 5.80 8.79 -3.60
N ALA A 95 4.61 9.19 -3.12
CA ALA A 95 3.84 8.41 -2.15
C ALA A 95 3.45 7.03 -2.70
N ARG A 96 3.12 6.94 -4.00
CA ARG A 96 2.81 5.69 -4.70
C ARG A 96 4.03 4.78 -4.80
N GLY A 97 5.22 5.33 -5.04
CA GLY A 97 6.49 4.61 -5.01
C GLY A 97 6.75 3.97 -3.65
N ILE A 98 6.59 4.75 -2.58
CA ILE A 98 6.75 4.27 -1.20
C ILE A 98 5.71 3.20 -0.85
N TYR A 99 4.44 3.42 -1.24
CA TYR A 99 3.37 2.43 -1.09
C TYR A 99 3.74 1.09 -1.75
N ARG A 100 4.17 1.12 -3.02
CA ARG A 100 4.56 -0.09 -3.77
C ARG A 100 5.71 -0.81 -3.08
N GLN A 101 6.74 -0.07 -2.65
CA GLN A 101 7.88 -0.63 -1.95
C GLN A 101 7.46 -1.37 -0.67
N ILE A 102 6.59 -0.76 0.14
CA ILE A 102 6.06 -1.38 1.37
C ILE A 102 5.26 -2.64 1.02
N ALA A 103 4.33 -2.55 0.06
CA ALA A 103 3.49 -3.67 -0.32
C ALA A 103 4.31 -4.86 -0.85
N GLU A 104 5.34 -4.60 -1.65
CA GLU A 104 6.27 -5.63 -2.13
C GLU A 104 7.08 -6.28 -1.01
N ALA A 105 7.64 -5.46 -0.10
CA ALA A 105 8.42 -5.95 1.03
C ALA A 105 7.58 -6.86 1.93
N LEU A 106 6.33 -6.47 2.21
CA LEU A 106 5.37 -7.30 2.94
C LEU A 106 5.04 -8.58 2.18
N TYR A 107 4.75 -8.50 0.89
CA TYR A 107 4.42 -9.66 0.06
C TYR A 107 5.53 -10.72 0.02
N ARG A 108 6.80 -10.28 -0.05
CA ARG A 108 7.96 -11.19 -0.04
C ARG A 108 8.04 -11.99 1.25
N ARG A 109 7.64 -11.40 2.38
CA ARG A 109 7.63 -12.04 3.72
C ARG A 109 6.42 -12.93 3.99
N LEU A 110 5.36 -12.86 3.20
CA LEU A 110 4.17 -13.66 3.42
C LEU A 110 4.38 -15.15 3.08
N PRO A 111 3.78 -16.07 3.85
CA PRO A 111 3.71 -17.48 3.45
C PRO A 111 2.95 -17.63 2.13
N PHE A 112 3.32 -18.63 1.33
CA PHE A 112 2.82 -18.79 -0.04
C PHE A 112 1.29 -18.84 -0.13
N TRP A 113 0.60 -19.40 0.88
CA TRP A 113 -0.86 -19.46 0.92
C TRP A 113 -1.53 -18.10 1.17
N LYS A 114 -0.84 -17.13 1.80
CA LYS A 114 -1.35 -15.76 2.01
C LYS A 114 -1.12 -14.86 0.79
N LYS A 115 -0.18 -15.21 -0.09
CA LYS A 115 0.17 -14.41 -1.27
C LYS A 115 -1.00 -14.20 -2.23
N PRO A 116 -1.82 -15.23 -2.58
CA PRO A 116 -2.99 -15.03 -3.41
C PRO A 116 -4.02 -14.10 -2.78
N VAL A 117 -4.23 -14.17 -1.47
CA VAL A 117 -5.18 -13.30 -0.77
C VAL A 117 -4.67 -11.85 -0.75
N PHE A 118 -3.38 -11.65 -0.44
CA PHE A 118 -2.76 -10.33 -0.40
C PHE A 118 -2.81 -9.63 -1.77
N LYS A 119 -2.44 -10.36 -2.82
CA LYS A 119 -2.42 -9.86 -4.19
C LYS A 119 -3.84 -9.75 -4.73
N TYR A 120 -4.60 -10.85 -4.74
CA TYR A 120 -5.84 -10.93 -5.51
C TYR A 120 -7.11 -10.46 -4.81
N VAL A 121 -7.22 -10.69 -3.50
CA VAL A 121 -8.45 -10.40 -2.74
C VAL A 121 -8.38 -9.03 -2.09
N LYS A 122 -7.24 -8.70 -1.48
CA LYS A 122 -7.03 -7.44 -0.75
C LYS A 122 -6.46 -6.31 -1.60
N THR A 123 -6.06 -6.64 -2.83
CA THR A 123 -5.60 -5.69 -3.87
C THR A 123 -4.53 -4.72 -3.37
N PHE A 124 -3.58 -5.23 -2.57
CA PHE A 124 -2.42 -4.46 -2.13
C PHE A 124 -1.33 -4.37 -3.21
N LEU A 125 -1.33 -5.32 -4.16
CA LEU A 125 -0.40 -5.46 -5.28
C LEU A 125 -1.12 -5.75 -6.59
#